data_AF-A0A834CA17-F1
#
_entry.id   AF-A0A834CA17-F1
#
_cell.length_a   1.000
_cell.length_b   1.000
_cell.length_c   1.000
_cell.angle_alpha   90.00
_cell.angle_beta   90.00
_cell.angle_gamma   90.00
#
_symmetry.space_group_name_H-M   'P 1'
#
loop_
_entity.id
_entity.type
_entity.pdbx_description
1 polymer ?
#
loop_
_entity_poly.entity_id
_entity_poly.type
_entity_poly.pdbx_seq_one_letter_code
_entity_poly.pdbx_strand_id
1 'polypeptide(L)'
;MMMTILGYVKPNAKMFTVNFLRGNDIAFHINPRFNEGGKQVVVRNHKLGERWGQEERDLKGPFPFASGSTLSQQTPDGDVLSVQMKVLCTPEAFRVAVNNIPMFEFRHRIRELNQIDRINILHDVVLTYINVETASLRKNAGDGAGIRRDDAGERFLCNIFLQMFQLNRH
;
A
#
# COMPACT_ATOMS: atom_id res chain seq x y z
N MET A 1 1.49 9.81 7.15
CA MET A 1 2.03 9.72 5.78
C MET A 1 0.98 9.11 4.88
N MET A 2 0.83 9.58 3.64
CA MET A 2 -0.04 8.99 2.62
C MET A 2 0.82 8.50 1.45
N MET A 3 0.60 7.26 1.03
CA MET A 3 1.16 6.74 -0.21
C MET A 3 0.03 6.53 -1.23
N THR A 4 0.25 6.97 -2.46
CA THR A 4 -0.66 6.72 -3.58
C THR A 4 0.06 5.86 -4.61
N ILE A 5 -0.52 4.71 -4.94
CA ILE A 5 -0.04 3.77 -5.94
C ILE A 5 -1.08 3.77 -7.07
N LEU A 6 -0.66 4.16 -8.26
CA LEU A 6 -1.44 4.07 -9.49
C LEU A 6 -0.84 2.98 -10.38
N GLY A 7 -1.74 2.25 -11.03
CA GLY A 7 -1.36 1.21 -11.95
C GLY A 7 -2.58 0.58 -12.60
N TYR A 8 -2.36 -0.59 -13.17
CA TYR A 8 -3.45 -1.43 -13.66
C TYR A 8 -3.19 -2.91 -13.37
N VAL A 9 -4.27 -3.64 -13.18
CA VAL A 9 -4.25 -5.11 -13.03
C VAL A 9 -4.17 -5.73 -14.42
N LYS A 10 -3.29 -6.73 -14.58
CA LYS A 10 -3.14 -7.44 -15.86
C LYS A 10 -4.39 -8.28 -16.19
N PRO A 11 -4.72 -8.50 -17.47
CA PRO A 11 -5.76 -9.45 -17.86
C PRO A 11 -5.50 -10.83 -17.24
N ASN A 12 -6.57 -11.53 -16.84
CA ASN A 12 -6.49 -12.87 -16.22
C ASN A 12 -5.62 -12.94 -14.95
N ALA A 13 -5.46 -11.83 -14.23
CA ALA A 13 -4.71 -11.78 -12.98
C ALA A 13 -5.20 -12.84 -11.99
N LYS A 14 -4.25 -13.56 -11.40
CA LYS A 14 -4.50 -14.49 -10.28
C LYS A 14 -4.39 -13.75 -8.96
N MET A 15 -3.33 -12.95 -8.83
CA MET A 15 -3.08 -12.14 -7.65
C MET A 15 -2.04 -11.06 -7.91
N PHE A 16 -2.04 -10.05 -7.04
CA PHE A 16 -0.86 -9.20 -6.87
C PHE A 16 -0.54 -9.03 -5.39
N THR A 17 0.63 -8.47 -5.10
CA THR A 17 1.07 -8.25 -3.71
C THR A 17 1.68 -6.88 -3.55
N VAL A 18 1.38 -6.24 -2.42
CA VAL A 18 2.07 -5.05 -1.92
C VAL A 18 2.60 -5.37 -0.52
N ASN A 19 3.91 -5.27 -0.34
CA ASN A 19 4.58 -5.53 0.93
C ASN A 19 5.29 -4.28 1.41
N PHE A 20 5.12 -3.93 2.68
CA PHE A 20 5.93 -2.96 3.41
C PHE A 20 6.94 -3.73 4.25
N LEU A 21 8.23 -3.57 3.97
CA LEU A 21 9.30 -4.38 4.55
C LEU A 21 10.08 -3.60 5.59
N ARG A 22 10.43 -4.30 6.68
CA ARG A 22 11.35 -3.88 7.73
C ARG A 22 12.47 -4.92 7.80
N GLY A 23 13.64 -4.62 7.25
CA GLY A 23 14.69 -5.65 7.15
C GLY A 23 14.19 -6.86 6.34
N ASN A 24 14.21 -8.05 6.93
CA ASN A 24 13.68 -9.28 6.30
C ASN A 24 12.21 -9.56 6.65
N ASP A 25 11.61 -8.73 7.52
CA ASP A 25 10.21 -8.86 7.92
C ASP A 25 9.29 -8.13 6.94
N ILE A 26 8.04 -8.60 6.87
CA ILE A 26 6.94 -7.88 6.20
C ILE A 26 6.04 -7.31 7.28
N ALA A 27 6.15 -6.00 7.52
CA ALA A 27 5.32 -5.29 8.49
C ALA A 27 3.86 -5.23 8.06
N PHE A 28 3.62 -5.15 6.75
CA PHE A 28 2.28 -5.11 6.19
C PHE A 28 2.26 -5.74 4.80
N HIS A 29 1.54 -6.85 4.68
CA HIS A 29 1.29 -7.59 3.44
C HIS A 29 -0.15 -7.34 3.00
N ILE A 30 -0.33 -6.98 1.73
CA ILE A 30 -1.63 -6.89 1.06
C ILE A 30 -1.59 -7.81 -0.15
N ASN A 31 -2.50 -8.76 -0.23
CA ASN A 31 -2.56 -9.72 -1.33
C ASN A 31 -3.99 -9.93 -1.82
N PRO A 32 -4.43 -9.12 -2.80
CA PRO A 32 -5.65 -9.39 -3.54
C PRO A 32 -5.49 -10.66 -4.37
N ARG A 33 -6.40 -11.61 -4.15
CA ARG A 33 -6.53 -12.88 -4.88
C ARG A 33 -7.85 -12.84 -5.63
N PHE A 34 -7.77 -12.96 -6.95
CA PHE A 34 -8.93 -12.86 -7.84
C PHE A 34 -9.75 -14.16 -7.89
N ASN A 35 -9.14 -15.27 -7.46
CA ASN A 35 -9.83 -16.52 -7.26
C ASN A 35 -9.12 -17.36 -6.18
N GLU A 36 -9.79 -17.56 -5.06
CA GLU A 36 -9.44 -18.51 -4.03
C GLU A 36 -10.69 -19.37 -3.75
N GLY A 37 -10.73 -20.56 -4.34
CA GLY A 37 -11.88 -21.47 -4.20
C GLY A 37 -13.20 -20.88 -4.74
N GLY A 38 -13.14 -20.12 -5.84
CA GLY A 38 -14.29 -19.47 -6.46
C GLY A 38 -14.67 -18.11 -5.83
N LYS A 39 -13.86 -17.60 -4.89
CA LYS A 39 -14.11 -16.30 -4.23
C LYS A 39 -12.96 -15.34 -4.44
N GLN A 40 -13.31 -14.06 -4.58
CA GLN A 40 -12.34 -12.96 -4.56
C GLN A 40 -12.10 -12.52 -3.12
N VAL A 41 -10.84 -12.35 -2.73
CA VAL A 41 -10.45 -11.99 -1.36
C VAL A 41 -9.24 -11.07 -1.35
N VAL A 42 -9.15 -10.18 -0.36
CA VAL A 42 -7.92 -9.45 -0.07
C VAL A 42 -7.38 -9.95 1.26
N VAL A 43 -6.28 -10.71 1.19
CA VAL A 43 -5.59 -11.18 2.39
C VAL A 43 -4.67 -10.09 2.89
N ARG A 44 -4.78 -9.71 4.16
CA ARG A 44 -3.78 -8.89 4.84
C ARG A 44 -3.09 -9.68 5.94
N ASN A 45 -1.80 -9.47 6.10
CA ASN A 45 -1.03 -10.11 7.17
C ASN A 45 0.28 -9.34 7.46
N HIS A 46 1.10 -9.93 8.32
CA HIS A 46 2.49 -9.59 8.55
C HIS A 46 3.32 -10.90 8.56
N LYS A 47 4.62 -10.78 8.31
CA LYS A 47 5.58 -11.89 8.35
C LYS A 47 6.76 -11.48 9.24
N LEU A 48 7.03 -12.25 10.29
CA LEU A 48 8.19 -12.04 11.18
C LEU A 48 9.18 -13.19 10.96
N GLY A 49 10.35 -12.87 10.39
CA GLY A 49 11.23 -13.85 9.76
C GLY A 49 10.47 -14.68 8.73
N GLU A 50 10.48 -16.00 8.90
CA GLU A 50 9.80 -16.92 7.99
C GLU A 50 8.36 -17.28 8.39
N ARG A 51 7.81 -16.66 9.44
CA ARG A 51 6.48 -17.00 9.96
C ARG A 51 5.45 -15.94 9.63
N TRP A 52 4.39 -16.36 8.96
CA TRP A 52 3.18 -15.55 8.78
C TRP A 52 2.36 -15.49 10.07
N GLY A 53 1.76 -14.33 10.32
CA GLY A 53 0.79 -14.17 11.40
C GLY A 53 -0.62 -14.65 11.04
N GLN A 54 -1.60 -14.19 11.83
CA GLN A 54 -3.01 -14.39 11.54
C GLN A 54 -3.46 -13.54 10.34
N GLU A 55 -4.09 -14.17 9.35
CA GLU A 55 -4.67 -13.48 8.20
C GLU A 55 -5.90 -12.66 8.61
N GLU A 56 -6.06 -11.50 7.96
CA GLU A 56 -7.28 -10.70 7.98
C GLU A 56 -7.86 -10.63 6.56
N ARG A 57 -9.18 -10.80 6.42
CA ARG A 57 -9.87 -10.98 5.13
C ARG A 57 -11.13 -10.14 4.97
N ASP A 58 -11.58 -9.51 6.05
CA ASP A 58 -12.78 -8.67 6.12
C ASP A 58 -12.63 -7.37 5.32
N LEU A 59 -13.63 -7.00 4.51
CA LEU A 59 -13.63 -5.75 3.76
C LEU A 59 -14.86 -4.92 4.14
N LYS A 60 -14.70 -3.59 4.15
CA LYS A 60 -15.80 -2.63 4.34
C LYS A 60 -16.72 -2.55 3.10
N GLY A 61 -16.36 -3.21 2.00
CA GLY A 61 -17.09 -3.20 0.74
C GLY A 61 -16.72 -4.41 -0.14
N PRO A 62 -17.21 -4.45 -1.40
CA PRO A 62 -16.90 -5.54 -2.34
C PRO A 62 -15.42 -5.58 -2.70
N PHE A 63 -14.99 -6.68 -3.33
CA PHE A 63 -13.62 -6.80 -3.83
C PHE A 63 -13.28 -5.66 -4.82
N PRO A 64 -12.26 -4.83 -4.54
CA PRO A 64 -12.16 -3.52 -5.19
C PRO A 64 -11.33 -3.54 -6.47
N PHE A 65 -10.91 -4.72 -6.94
CA PHE A 65 -10.06 -4.89 -8.13
C PHE A 65 -10.74 -5.70 -9.24
N ALA A 66 -12.03 -6.02 -9.12
CA ALA A 66 -12.78 -6.75 -10.15
C ALA A 66 -13.28 -5.81 -11.26
N SER A 67 -13.40 -6.34 -12.48
CA SER A 67 -13.96 -5.64 -13.64
C SER A 67 -15.40 -5.20 -13.35
N GLY A 68 -15.62 -3.89 -13.25
CA GLY A 68 -16.95 -3.34 -12.97
C GLY A 68 -17.01 -1.86 -12.54
N SER A 69 -15.89 -1.18 -12.29
CA SER A 69 -15.90 0.25 -11.89
C SER A 69 -15.17 1.16 -12.89
N THR A 70 -15.96 1.88 -13.69
CA THR A 70 -15.78 3.23 -14.29
C THR A 70 -14.48 3.68 -14.96
N LEU A 71 -13.42 2.88 -15.06
CA LEU A 71 -12.20 3.22 -15.80
C LEU A 71 -11.61 2.00 -16.55
N SER A 72 -12.46 1.14 -17.12
CA SER A 72 -12.01 0.24 -18.18
C SER A 72 -11.62 1.11 -19.38
N GLN A 73 -10.33 1.45 -19.49
CA GLN A 73 -9.82 1.94 -20.76
C GLN A 73 -9.78 0.73 -21.68
N GLN A 74 -10.60 0.79 -22.72
CA GLN A 74 -10.51 -0.15 -23.84
C GLN A 74 -9.13 0.05 -24.46
N THR A 75 -8.24 -0.92 -24.25
CA THR A 75 -7.02 -1.00 -25.03
C THR A 75 -7.22 -2.00 -26.16
N PRO A 76 -6.47 -1.90 -27.27
CA PRO A 76 -6.54 -2.87 -28.36
C PRO A 76 -6.38 -4.34 -27.91
N ASP A 77 -5.75 -4.55 -26.75
CA ASP A 77 -5.44 -5.86 -26.17
C ASP A 77 -6.43 -6.29 -25.05
N GLY A 78 -7.49 -5.50 -24.79
CA GLY A 78 -8.54 -5.80 -23.79
C GLY A 78 -8.80 -4.69 -22.76
N ASP A 79 -9.76 -4.91 -21.86
CA ASP A 79 -10.08 -3.98 -20.76
C ASP A 79 -8.95 -3.95 -19.73
N VAL A 80 -8.37 -2.76 -19.54
CA VAL A 80 -7.34 -2.52 -18.52
C VAL A 80 -7.99 -1.94 -17.27
N LEU A 81 -7.89 -2.67 -16.15
CA LEU A 81 -8.45 -2.21 -14.86
C LEU A 81 -7.47 -1.28 -14.16
N SER A 82 -7.66 0.02 -14.40
CA SER A 82 -6.94 1.07 -13.68
C SER A 82 -7.29 1.03 -12.19
N VAL A 83 -6.27 1.11 -11.35
CA VAL A 83 -6.40 1.06 -9.90
C VAL A 83 -5.62 2.19 -9.24
N GLN A 84 -6.27 2.86 -8.30
CA GLN A 84 -5.63 3.79 -7.36
C GLN A 84 -5.73 3.20 -5.95
N MET A 85 -4.60 2.75 -5.40
CA MET A 85 -4.51 2.35 -4.00
C MET A 85 -3.88 3.48 -3.18
N LYS A 86 -4.57 3.92 -2.14
CA LYS A 86 -4.08 4.89 -1.16
C LYS A 86 -3.85 4.19 0.18
N VAL A 87 -2.64 4.30 0.71
CA VAL A 87 -2.25 3.75 2.02
C VAL A 87 -1.88 4.91 2.94
N LEU A 88 -2.74 5.19 3.91
CA LEU A 88 -2.50 6.16 4.97
C LEU A 88 -1.89 5.44 6.16
N CYS A 89 -0.63 5.75 6.47
CA CYS A 89 0.01 5.33 7.70
C CYS A 89 -0.30 6.33 8.82
N THR A 90 -1.06 5.89 9.82
CA THR A 90 -1.31 6.60 11.10
C THR A 90 -0.46 5.99 12.21
N PRO A 91 -0.43 6.58 13.43
CA PRO A 91 0.25 5.96 14.57
C PRO A 91 -0.33 4.60 14.99
N GLU A 92 -1.60 4.32 14.68
CA GLU A 92 -2.31 3.11 15.14
C GLU A 92 -2.43 2.03 14.07
N ALA A 93 -2.54 2.41 12.80
CA ALA A 93 -2.83 1.48 11.71
C ALA A 93 -2.38 1.99 10.33
N PHE A 94 -2.32 1.06 9.38
CA PHE A 94 -2.43 1.38 7.96
C PHE A 94 -3.92 1.41 7.57
N ARG A 95 -4.37 2.51 6.97
CA ARG A 95 -5.73 2.63 6.42
C ARG A 95 -5.65 2.63 4.90
N VAL A 96 -6.41 1.74 4.26
CA VAL A 96 -6.34 1.54 2.82
C VAL A 96 -7.65 1.91 2.16
N ALA A 97 -7.56 2.74 1.13
CA ALA A 97 -8.64 3.03 0.20
C ALA A 97 -8.24 2.61 -1.21
N VAL A 98 -9.20 2.11 -1.99
CA VAL A 98 -9.03 1.76 -3.39
C VAL A 98 -10.04 2.55 -4.21
N ASN A 99 -9.59 3.24 -5.25
CA ASN A 99 -10.41 4.12 -6.08
C ASN A 99 -11.22 5.13 -5.23
N ASN A 100 -10.56 5.69 -4.20
CA ASN A 100 -11.14 6.59 -3.20
C ASN A 100 -12.22 5.99 -2.28
N ILE A 101 -12.49 4.68 -2.37
CA ILE A 101 -13.42 3.98 -1.46
C ILE A 101 -12.59 3.35 -0.33
N PRO A 102 -12.87 3.69 0.95
CA PRO A 102 -12.21 3.05 2.08
C PRO A 102 -12.51 1.55 2.14
N MET A 103 -11.48 0.71 2.20
CA MET A 103 -11.63 -0.74 2.11
C MET A 103 -11.38 -1.45 3.44
N PHE A 104 -10.31 -1.13 4.14
CA PHE A 104 -9.96 -1.79 5.41
C PHE A 104 -8.92 -0.98 6.18
N GLU A 105 -8.71 -1.39 7.43
CA GLU A 105 -7.63 -0.91 8.29
C GLU A 105 -6.84 -2.12 8.79
N PHE A 106 -5.52 -2.00 8.87
CA PHE A 106 -4.63 -3.04 9.39
C PHE A 106 -3.84 -2.44 10.55
N ARG A 107 -4.15 -2.87 11.77
CA ARG A 107 -3.47 -2.38 12.98
C ARG A 107 -2.02 -2.81 12.98
N HIS A 108 -1.14 -1.92 13.42
CA HIS A 108 0.31 -2.19 13.42
C HIS A 108 0.65 -3.37 14.32
N ARG A 109 1.19 -4.43 13.71
CA ARG A 109 1.74 -5.60 14.44
C ARG A 109 3.25 -5.47 14.66
N ILE A 110 3.94 -4.83 13.71
CA ILE A 110 5.33 -4.33 13.86
C ILE A 110 5.23 -2.83 14.08
N ARG A 111 5.78 -2.32 15.19
CA ARG A 111 5.57 -0.93 15.64
C ARG A 111 6.75 0.00 15.34
N GLU A 112 7.90 -0.56 14.97
CA GLU A 112 9.09 0.15 14.51
C GLU A 112 8.87 0.69 13.09
N LEU A 113 7.85 1.52 12.91
CA LEU A 113 7.42 2.02 11.61
C LEU A 113 8.58 2.72 10.89
N ASN A 114 9.42 3.44 11.63
CA ASN A 114 10.62 4.10 11.12
C ASN A 114 11.69 3.17 10.52
N GLN A 115 11.58 1.86 10.73
CA GLN A 115 12.48 0.85 10.15
C GLN A 115 11.89 0.18 8.91
N ILE A 116 10.66 0.55 8.50
CA ILE A 116 10.11 0.14 7.22
C ILE A 116 10.74 1.03 6.14
N ASP A 117 11.53 0.44 5.27
CA ASP A 117 12.39 1.15 4.32
C ASP A 117 12.15 0.72 2.86
N ARG A 118 11.40 -0.36 2.65
CA ARG A 118 11.19 -0.99 1.35
C ARG A 118 9.72 -1.26 1.09
N ILE A 119 9.36 -1.16 -0.19
CA ILE A 119 8.07 -1.63 -0.69
C ILE A 119 8.29 -2.54 -1.88
N ASN A 120 7.76 -3.76 -1.80
CA ASN A 120 7.74 -4.67 -2.93
C ASN A 120 6.31 -4.74 -3.50
N ILE A 121 6.18 -4.47 -4.79
CA ILE A 121 4.94 -4.65 -5.53
C ILE A 121 5.18 -5.72 -6.59
N LEU A 122 4.44 -6.82 -6.51
CA LEU A 122 4.77 -8.06 -7.21
C LEU A 122 3.56 -8.64 -7.94
N HIS A 123 3.85 -9.48 -8.94
CA HIS A 123 2.91 -10.31 -9.71
C HIS A 123 2.03 -9.53 -10.73
N ASP A 124 0.71 -9.71 -10.71
CA ASP A 124 -0.19 -9.39 -11.83
C ASP A 124 -0.68 -7.93 -11.84
N VAL A 125 0.23 -7.00 -11.56
CA VAL A 125 -0.02 -5.55 -11.56
C VAL A 125 1.10 -4.83 -12.31
N VAL A 126 0.76 -3.77 -13.01
CA VAL A 126 1.71 -2.85 -13.65
C VAL A 126 1.55 -1.49 -13.01
N LEU A 127 2.66 -0.88 -12.61
CA LEU A 127 2.69 0.43 -11.98
C LEU A 127 2.80 1.52 -13.04
N THR A 128 2.04 2.59 -12.86
CA THR A 128 2.14 3.78 -13.69
C THR A 128 2.72 4.96 -12.91
N TYR A 129 2.40 5.06 -11.63
CA TYR A 129 2.86 6.17 -10.79
C TYR A 129 2.81 5.80 -9.31
N ILE A 130 3.79 6.26 -8.55
CA ILE A 130 3.77 6.19 -7.09
C ILE A 130 4.11 7.56 -6.53
N ASN A 131 3.30 8.01 -5.56
CA ASN A 131 3.55 9.22 -4.79
C ASN A 131 3.60 8.92 -3.31
N VAL A 132 4.43 9.68 -2.60
CA VAL A 132 4.46 9.68 -1.13
C VAL A 132 4.31 11.12 -0.66
N GLU A 133 3.23 11.36 0.07
CA GLU A 133 2.93 12.64 0.69
C GLU A 133 3.10 12.52 2.20
N THR A 134 3.96 13.37 2.74
CA THR A 134 4.01 13.60 4.17
C THR A 134 3.04 14.71 4.49
N ALA A 135 2.32 14.59 5.59
CA ALA A 135 1.70 15.77 6.17
C ALA A 135 2.85 16.70 6.59
N SER A 136 3.17 17.70 5.77
CA SER A 136 3.81 18.89 6.30
C SER A 136 2.76 19.53 7.21
N LEU A 137 3.01 19.54 8.52
CA LEU A 137 2.29 20.48 9.37
C LEU A 137 2.52 21.85 8.74
N ARG A 138 1.46 22.50 8.27
CA ARG A 138 1.52 23.92 7.94
C ARG A 138 2.10 24.59 9.18
N LYS A 139 3.30 25.18 9.05
CA LYS A 139 3.79 26.10 10.07
C LYS A 139 2.81 27.27 10.09
N ASN A 140 1.84 27.26 10.99
CA ASN A 140 1.29 28.52 11.45
C ASN A 140 2.46 29.21 12.16
N ALA A 141 2.94 30.30 11.57
CA ALA A 141 3.89 31.18 12.20
C ALA A 141 3.19 31.77 13.44
N GLY A 142 3.66 31.38 14.63
CA GLY A 142 3.08 31.80 15.90
C GLY A 142 2.66 30.60 16.71
N ASP A 143 3.62 29.96 17.38
CA ASP A 143 3.53 29.66 18.81
C ASP A 143 4.80 28.92 19.24
N GLY A 144 5.54 29.58 20.13
CA GLY A 144 6.72 29.03 20.77
C GLY A 144 6.31 28.00 21.81
N ALA A 145 6.32 26.73 21.42
CA ALA A 145 6.46 25.61 22.34
C ALA A 145 7.13 24.46 21.59
N GLY A 146 8.31 24.06 22.05
CA GLY A 146 9.06 22.94 21.48
C GLY A 146 8.29 21.63 21.64
N ILE A 147 7.54 21.26 20.61
CA ILE A 147 7.02 19.90 20.45
C ILE A 147 8.21 19.03 20.03
N ARG A 148 8.52 18.02 20.85
CA ARG A 148 9.54 17.02 20.53
C ARG A 148 9.22 16.42 19.16
N ARG A 149 10.18 16.52 18.25
CA ARG A 149 10.10 16.05 16.87
C ARG A 149 10.03 14.53 16.89
N ASP A 150 8.95 13.94 16.38
CA ASP A 150 8.92 12.52 16.09
C ASP A 150 9.62 12.28 14.73
N ASP A 151 10.95 12.24 14.78
CA ASP A 151 11.88 11.99 13.64
C ASP A 151 11.64 10.63 12.94
N ALA A 152 10.77 9.78 13.49
CA ALA A 152 10.41 8.47 12.94
C ALA A 152 9.72 8.58 11.56
N GLY A 153 8.88 9.60 11.38
CA GLY A 153 8.14 9.82 10.13
C GLY A 153 9.02 10.34 8.99
N GLU A 154 10.01 11.19 9.31
CA GLU A 154 10.92 11.77 8.31
C GLU A 154 12.00 10.79 7.84
N ARG A 155 12.48 9.88 8.71
CA ARG A 155 13.46 8.84 8.34
C ARG A 155 12.88 7.78 7.39
N PHE A 156 11.58 7.52 7.49
CA PHE A 156 10.83 6.67 6.55
C PHE A 156 10.83 7.25 5.13
N LEU A 157 10.79 8.59 5.01
CA LEU A 157 10.72 9.31 3.73
C LEU A 157 12.02 9.20 2.92
N CYS A 158 13.16 9.29 3.60
CA CYS A 158 14.45 9.25 2.92
C CYS A 158 14.68 7.86 2.30
N ASN A 159 14.36 6.79 3.02
CA ASN A 159 14.70 5.44 2.57
C ASN A 159 13.83 4.90 1.44
N ILE A 160 12.50 5.09 1.49
CA ILE A 160 11.62 4.57 0.42
C ILE A 160 11.78 5.37 -0.89
N PHE A 161 11.99 6.69 -0.81
CA PHE A 161 12.18 7.52 -2.00
C PHE A 161 13.51 7.23 -2.71
N LEU A 162 14.60 6.98 -1.95
CA LEU A 162 15.90 6.61 -2.52
C LEU A 162 15.88 5.26 -3.24
N GLN A 163 15.06 4.29 -2.78
CA GLN A 163 15.05 2.95 -3.36
C GLN A 163 14.13 2.79 -4.58
N MET A 164 13.00 3.51 -4.62
CA MET A 164 12.15 3.61 -5.82
C MET A 164 12.87 4.27 -7.00
N PHE A 165 13.75 5.24 -6.72
CA PHE A 165 14.57 5.89 -7.76
C PHE A 165 15.64 4.96 -8.36
N GLN A 166 16.08 3.94 -7.63
CA GLN A 166 17.08 2.97 -8.09
C GLN A 166 16.47 1.84 -8.94
N LEU A 167 15.21 1.47 -8.71
CA LEU A 167 14.54 0.38 -9.46
C LEU A 167 14.05 0.80 -10.86
N ASN A 168 13.89 2.10 -11.14
CA ASN A 168 13.46 2.62 -12.46
C ASN A 168 14.63 2.97 -13.41
N ARG A 169 15.83 2.44 -13.17
CA ARG A 169 17.04 2.69 -13.99
C ARG A 169 17.55 1.46 -14.77
N HIS A 170 16.70 0.47 -15.03
CA HIS A 170 17.04 -0.66 -15.89
C HIS A 170 15.90 -0.98 -16.85
#